data_AF-A0A392S5N7-F1
#
_entry.id   AF-A0A392S5N7-F1
#
_cell.length_a   1.000
_cell.length_b   1.000
_cell.length_c   1.000
_cell.angle_alpha   90.00
_cell.angle_beta   90.00
_cell.angle_gamma   90.00
#
_symmetry.space_group_name_H-M   'P 1'
#
loop_
_entity.id
_entity.type
_entity.pdbx_description
1 polymer ?
#
loop_
_entity_poly.entity_id
_entity_poly.type
_entity_poly.pdbx_seq_one_letter_code
_entity_poly.pdbx_strand_id
1 'polypeptide(L)'
;MKETEGKGAEDVITEEEKAVDRADIYAGLRPAMLVSKIFELNDNMLETASSQFHNAIAQIRALNAGMELNMEGLDEEKEVRDGQVVPPQDEEEI
;
A
#
# COMPACT_ATOMS: atom_id res chain seq x y z
N MET A 1 46.42 -13.72 -28.19
CA MET A 1 45.00 -13.36 -28.36
C MET A 1 44.15 -14.59 -28.12
N LYS A 2 43.45 -14.63 -27.00
CA LYS A 2 42.22 -15.41 -26.83
C LYS A 2 41.36 -14.60 -25.87
N GLU A 3 40.55 -13.73 -26.46
CA GLU A 3 39.38 -13.16 -25.80
C GLU A 3 38.39 -14.31 -25.64
N THR A 4 38.14 -14.73 -24.41
CA THR A 4 36.95 -15.52 -24.11
C THR A 4 35.90 -14.52 -23.66
N GLU A 5 34.91 -14.34 -24.53
CA GLU A 5 33.70 -13.55 -24.34
C GLU A 5 33.23 -13.61 -22.88
N GLY A 6 33.16 -12.43 -22.26
CA GLY A 6 32.36 -12.23 -21.06
C GLY A 6 30.92 -12.50 -21.44
N LYS A 7 30.49 -13.74 -21.20
CA LYS A 7 29.08 -14.14 -21.23
C LYS A 7 28.37 -13.21 -20.26
N GLY A 8 27.64 -12.24 -20.80
CA GLY A 8 26.83 -11.31 -20.01
C GLY A 8 26.00 -12.13 -19.05
N ALA A 9 25.97 -11.72 -17.79
CA ALA A 9 25.01 -12.24 -16.84
C ALA A 9 23.62 -11.96 -17.45
N GLU A 10 23.06 -12.95 -18.13
CA GLU A 10 21.63 -13.02 -18.35
C GLU A 10 21.05 -12.96 -16.94
N ASP A 11 20.30 -11.90 -16.66
CA ASP A 11 19.64 -11.65 -15.40
C ASP A 11 18.62 -12.79 -15.22
N VAL A 12 19.04 -13.86 -14.52
CA VAL A 12 18.21 -15.05 -14.36
C VAL A 12 17.09 -14.69 -13.39
N ILE A 13 15.91 -14.42 -13.95
CA ILE A 13 14.67 -14.24 -13.20
C ILE A 13 14.42 -15.51 -12.38
N THR A 14 14.34 -15.35 -11.05
CA THR A 14 14.14 -16.46 -10.12
C THR A 14 12.70 -16.99 -10.19
N GLU A 15 12.47 -18.22 -9.74
CA GLU A 15 11.10 -18.77 -9.64
C GLU A 15 10.22 -17.99 -8.66
N GLU A 16 10.82 -17.36 -7.64
CA GLU A 16 10.13 -16.46 -6.71
C GLU A 16 9.67 -15.18 -7.43
N GLU A 17 10.52 -14.59 -8.26
CA GLU A 17 10.19 -13.39 -9.04
C GLU A 17 9.05 -13.68 -10.04
N LYS A 18 9.08 -14.85 -10.71
CA LYS A 18 7.98 -15.29 -11.58
C LYS A 18 6.67 -15.53 -10.84
N ALA A 19 6.73 -15.93 -9.57
CA ALA A 19 5.53 -16.14 -8.75
C ALA A 19 4.85 -14.79 -8.39
N VAL A 20 5.65 -13.74 -8.19
CA VAL A 20 5.18 -12.38 -7.91
C VAL A 20 4.72 -11.68 -9.19
N ASP A 21 5.49 -11.77 -10.27
CA ASP A 21 5.17 -11.19 -11.57
C ASP A 21 4.53 -12.21 -12.53
N ARG A 22 3.38 -12.76 -12.13
CA ARG A 22 2.66 -13.77 -12.93
C ARG A 22 2.23 -13.29 -14.33
N ALA A 23 2.15 -11.99 -14.52
CA ALA A 23 1.74 -11.39 -15.79
C ALA A 23 2.94 -10.90 -16.63
N ASP A 24 4.17 -11.12 -16.15
CA ASP A 24 5.43 -10.72 -16.81
C ASP A 24 5.47 -9.20 -17.13
N ILE A 25 4.87 -8.39 -16.25
CA ILE A 25 4.72 -6.94 -16.41
C ILE A 25 5.98 -6.21 -15.93
N TYR A 26 6.66 -6.75 -14.93
CA TYR A 26 7.73 -6.11 -14.17
C TYR A 26 9.13 -6.63 -14.54
N ALA A 27 9.24 -7.87 -15.03
CA ALA A 27 10.50 -8.58 -15.33
C ALA A 27 11.40 -7.92 -16.41
N GLY A 28 10.99 -6.81 -17.01
CA GLY A 28 11.79 -6.01 -17.94
C GLY A 28 11.82 -4.52 -17.62
N LEU A 29 11.21 -4.10 -16.51
CA LEU A 29 11.21 -2.70 -16.13
C LEU A 29 12.57 -2.27 -15.62
N ARG A 30 13.01 -1.09 -16.08
CA ARG A 30 14.17 -0.43 -15.46
C ARG A 30 13.86 -0.13 -13.99
N PRO A 31 14.84 -0.21 -13.08
CA PRO A 31 14.61 0.03 -11.65
C PRO A 31 13.85 1.33 -11.35
N ALA A 32 14.16 2.43 -12.05
CA ALA A 32 13.44 3.70 -11.89
C ALA A 32 11.95 3.63 -12.26
N MET A 33 11.58 2.81 -13.25
CA MET A 33 10.18 2.62 -13.66
C MET A 33 9.41 1.75 -12.65
N LEU A 34 10.06 0.71 -12.11
CA LEU A 34 9.46 -0.11 -11.06
C LEU A 34 9.20 0.73 -9.80
N VAL A 35 10.16 1.55 -9.39
CA VAL A 35 10.01 2.50 -8.27
C VAL A 35 8.87 3.48 -8.53
N SER A 36 8.80 4.08 -9.73
CA SER A 36 7.67 4.95 -10.10
C SER A 36 6.33 4.24 -9.97
N LYS A 37 6.25 2.96 -10.37
CA LYS A 37 5.01 2.19 -10.30
C LYS A 37 4.58 1.88 -8.86
N ILE A 38 5.54 1.62 -7.98
CA ILE A 38 5.29 1.44 -6.55
C ILE A 38 4.71 2.73 -5.95
N PHE A 39 5.30 3.90 -6.24
CA PHE A 39 4.76 5.17 -5.77
C PHE A 39 3.35 5.44 -6.30
N GLU A 40 3.11 5.24 -7.61
CA GLU A 40 1.76 5.37 -8.18
C GLU A 40 0.74 4.47 -7.46
N LEU A 41 1.09 3.21 -7.20
CA LEU A 41 0.19 2.27 -6.51
C LEU A 41 -0.04 2.70 -5.06
N ASN A 42 1.01 3.13 -4.36
CA ASN A 42 0.94 3.59 -2.98
C ASN A 42 0.05 4.84 -2.84
N ASP A 43 0.26 5.83 -3.71
CA ASP A 43 -0.54 7.06 -3.72
C ASP A 43 -2.02 6.75 -4.00
N ASN A 44 -2.30 5.89 -4.98
CA ASN A 44 -3.66 5.44 -5.28
C ASN A 44 -4.31 4.70 -4.10
N MET A 45 -3.56 3.86 -3.38
CA MET A 45 -4.06 3.14 -2.21
C MET A 45 -4.38 4.10 -1.06
N LEU A 46 -3.52 5.08 -0.79
CA LEU A 46 -3.73 6.08 0.26
C LEU A 46 -4.98 6.93 -0.04
N GLU A 47 -5.09 7.47 -1.26
CA GLU A 47 -6.26 8.26 -1.67
C GLU A 47 -7.56 7.44 -1.60
N THR A 48 -7.49 6.16 -1.97
CA THR A 48 -8.63 5.24 -1.91
C THR A 48 -9.04 4.96 -0.46
N ALA A 49 -8.09 4.65 0.42
CA ALA A 49 -8.35 4.39 1.83
C ALA A 49 -8.98 5.62 2.51
N SER A 50 -8.42 6.80 2.25
CA SER A 50 -8.97 8.05 2.79
C SER A 50 -10.39 8.30 2.29
N SER A 51 -10.64 8.14 0.99
CA SER A 51 -11.98 8.28 0.42
C SER A 51 -12.98 7.29 1.03
N GLN A 52 -12.58 6.04 1.27
CA GLN A 52 -13.43 5.03 1.89
C GLN A 52 -13.74 5.35 3.35
N PHE A 53 -12.77 5.82 4.12
CA PHE A 53 -12.96 6.26 5.50
C PHE A 53 -14.00 7.39 5.60
N HIS A 54 -13.84 8.44 4.80
CA HIS A 54 -14.77 9.56 4.75
C HIS A 54 -16.19 9.13 4.33
N ASN A 55 -16.29 8.21 3.36
CA ASN A 55 -17.55 7.64 2.94
C ASN A 55 -18.23 6.85 4.07
N ALA A 56 -17.47 6.02 4.80
CA ALA A 56 -17.99 5.29 5.96
C ALA A 56 -18.53 6.25 7.04
N ILE A 57 -17.79 7.31 7.36
CA ILE A 57 -18.27 8.36 8.28
C ILE A 57 -19.57 8.98 7.78
N ALA A 58 -19.66 9.32 6.50
CA ALA A 58 -20.87 9.90 5.91
C ALA A 58 -22.07 8.95 6.01
N GLN A 59 -21.86 7.66 5.76
CA GLN A 59 -22.91 6.64 5.91
C GLN A 59 -23.35 6.50 7.37
N ILE A 60 -22.42 6.47 8.33
CA ILE A 60 -22.74 6.39 9.76
C ILE A 60 -23.59 7.60 10.18
N ARG A 61 -23.23 8.82 9.73
CA ARG A 61 -24.03 10.03 9.98
C ARG A 61 -25.44 9.91 9.41
N ALA A 62 -25.55 9.45 8.15
CA ALA A 62 -26.83 9.33 7.47
C ALA A 62 -27.76 8.30 8.12
N LEU A 63 -27.21 7.16 8.56
CA LEU A 63 -27.98 6.09 9.19
C LEU A 63 -28.38 6.39 10.64
N ASN A 64 -27.66 7.29 11.31
CA ASN A 64 -27.96 7.72 12.68
C ASN A 64 -28.55 9.14 12.71
N ALA A 65 -29.34 9.50 11.69
CA ALA A 65 -30.00 10.79 11.62
C ALA A 65 -30.89 11.03 12.86
N GLY A 66 -30.67 12.14 13.55
CA GLY A 66 -31.38 12.49 14.79
C GLY A 66 -30.66 12.12 16.09
N MET A 67 -29.48 11.47 16.00
CA MET A 67 -28.57 11.27 17.12
C MET A 67 -27.39 12.23 17.02
N GLU A 68 -26.95 12.79 18.15
CA GLU A 68 -25.72 13.56 18.22
C GLU A 68 -24.54 12.61 18.38
N LEU A 69 -23.78 12.42 17.31
CA LEU A 69 -22.56 11.61 17.30
C LEU A 69 -21.36 12.53 17.54
N ASN A 70 -20.51 12.17 18.51
CA ASN A 70 -19.20 12.80 18.65
C ASN A 70 -18.27 12.28 17.56
N MET A 71 -17.67 13.20 16.81
CA MET A 71 -16.77 12.90 15.69
C MET A 71 -15.41 13.58 15.87
N GLU A 72 -15.20 14.25 17.00
CA GLU A 72 -13.94 14.86 17.33
C GLU A 72 -12.86 13.79 17.46
N GLY A 73 -11.73 14.00 16.78
CA GLY A 73 -10.59 13.09 16.85
C GLY A 73 -10.68 11.84 15.98
N LEU A 74 -11.76 11.63 15.22
CA LEU A 74 -11.81 10.60 14.18
C LEU A 74 -10.71 10.84 13.15
N ASP A 75 -9.96 9.79 12.86
CA ASP A 75 -8.76 9.84 12.04
C ASP A 75 -8.56 8.45 11.42
N GLU A 76 -8.26 8.41 10.13
CA GLU A 76 -8.10 7.16 9.37
C GLU A 76 -6.86 6.36 9.80
N GLU A 77 -5.89 7.02 10.44
CA GLU A 77 -4.65 6.40 10.93
C GLU A 77 -4.74 5.96 12.39
N LYS A 78 -5.86 6.22 13.09
CA LYS A 78 -6.02 5.90 14.51
C LYS A 78 -6.86 4.65 14.75
N GLU A 79 -6.65 4.09 15.92
CA GLU A 79 -7.32 2.87 16.36
C GLU A 79 -8.23 3.13 17.56
N VAL A 80 -9.20 2.26 17.76
CA VAL A 80 -10.04 2.27 18.96
C VAL A 80 -9.53 1.23 19.95
N ARG A 81 -9.03 1.69 21.09
CA ARG A 81 -8.63 0.83 22.23
C ARG A 81 -9.38 1.27 23.47
N ASP A 82 -10.02 0.32 24.15
CA ASP A 82 -10.86 0.57 25.34
C ASP A 82 -11.92 1.67 25.12
N GLY A 83 -12.46 1.77 23.90
CA GLY A 83 -13.46 2.77 23.50
C GLY A 83 -12.90 4.18 23.26
N GLN A 84 -11.58 4.36 23.28
CA GLN A 84 -10.92 5.63 22.99
C GLN A 84 -10.18 5.57 21.65
N VAL A 85 -10.23 6.68 20.91
CA VAL A 85 -9.45 6.84 19.67
C VAL A 85 -8.03 7.23 20.05
N VAL A 86 -7.05 6.40 19.68
CA VAL A 86 -5.64 6.54 20.05
C VAL A 86 -4.73 6.31 18.84
N PRO A 87 -3.50 6.83 18.83
CA PRO A 87 -2.52 6.49 17.80
C PRO A 87 -2.28 4.97 17.73
N PRO A 88 -1.91 4.45 16.55
CA PRO A 88 -1.57 3.05 16.37
C PRO A 88 -0.35 2.70 17.24
N GLN A 89 -0.23 1.44 17.64
CA GLN A 89 1.00 0.97 18.28
C GLN A 89 2.04 0.72 17.20
N ASP A 90 3.28 1.17 17.41
CA ASP A 90 4.38 0.82 16.51
C ASP A 90 4.48 -0.72 16.46
N GLU A 91 4.33 -1.30 15.27
CA GLU A 91 4.45 -2.75 15.06
C GLU A 91 5.92 -3.24 15.13
N GLU A 92 6.88 -2.34 15.39
CA GLU A 92 8.31 -2.65 15.55
C GLU A 92 8.63 -3.23 16.95
N GLU A 93 7.99 -4.36 17.29
CA GLU A 93 8.44 -5.21 18.40
C GLU A 93 8.19 -6.69 18.06
N ILE A 94 8.86 -7.17 16.98
CA ILE A 94 8.99 -8.61 16.68
C ILE A 94 10.41 -8.93 16.20
#